data_AF-A0AAW1K854-F1
#
_entry.id   AF-A0AAW1K854-F1
#
_cell.length_a   1.000
_cell.length_b   1.000
_cell.length_c   1.000
_cell.angle_alpha   90.00
_cell.angle_beta   90.00
_cell.angle_gamma   90.00
#
_symmetry.space_group_name_H-M   'P 1'
#
loop_
_entity.id
_entity.type
_entity.pdbx_description
1 polymer ?
#
loop_
_entity_poly.entity_id
_entity_poly.type
_entity_poly.pdbx_seq_one_letter_code
_entity_poly.pdbx_strand_id
1 'polypeptide(L)'
;MRGCVKQPKKPMIHGFVNMKLVYLKRNLVESLSENYETFESNVMGSFVKVKVEPFDPKYPYQLLPVTGIKKAPGCENKTVLLQVSDLPDDVTMRMLSNDDLSLVGQPEVVDASNSEKDNNAENTNE
;
A
#
# COMPACT_ATOMS: atom_id res chain seq x y z
N MET A 1 -33.18 -33.21 25.14
CA MET A 1 -33.17 -31.72 25.13
C MET A 1 -31.86 -31.27 24.51
N ARG A 2 -31.87 -30.66 23.32
CA ARG A 2 -30.63 -30.18 22.68
C ARG A 2 -30.38 -28.75 23.13
N GLY A 3 -29.31 -28.51 23.90
CA GLY A 3 -28.92 -27.18 24.35
C GLY A 3 -28.43 -26.33 23.19
N CYS A 4 -29.02 -25.14 23.01
CA CYS A 4 -28.51 -24.16 22.06
C CYS A 4 -27.19 -23.60 22.58
N VAL A 5 -26.09 -23.88 21.88
CA VAL A 5 -24.81 -23.22 22.11
C VAL A 5 -24.98 -21.75 21.69
N LYS A 6 -25.10 -20.85 22.67
CA LYS A 6 -25.10 -19.41 22.40
C LYS A 6 -23.73 -19.04 21.83
N GLN A 7 -23.70 -18.64 20.57
CA GLN A 7 -22.48 -18.09 19.97
C GLN A 7 -22.09 -16.79 20.68
N PRO A 8 -20.79 -16.56 20.96
CA PRO A 8 -20.35 -15.28 21.51
C PRO A 8 -20.65 -14.17 20.49
N LYS A 9 -21.40 -13.16 20.91
CA LYS A 9 -21.61 -11.95 20.12
C LYS A 9 -20.24 -11.29 19.93
N LYS A 10 -19.77 -11.18 18.68
CA LYS A 10 -18.57 -10.40 18.35
C LYS A 10 -18.69 -9.00 18.97
N PRO A 11 -17.67 -8.50 19.69
CA PRO A 11 -17.70 -7.14 20.20
C PRO A 11 -17.81 -6.18 19.03
N MET A 12 -18.88 -5.38 19.06
CA MET A 12 -19.12 -4.29 18.14
C MET A 12 -18.17 -3.16 18.53
N ILE A 13 -17.08 -3.01 17.78
CA ILE A 13 -16.07 -1.98 18.04
C ILE A 13 -16.75 -0.61 17.94
N HIS A 14 -16.90 0.06 19.09
CA HIS A 14 -17.43 1.42 19.18
C HIS A 14 -16.36 2.40 18.72
N GLY A 15 -16.66 3.13 17.66
CA GLY A 15 -16.00 4.38 17.30
C GLY A 15 -14.57 4.18 16.79
N PHE A 16 -14.42 4.17 15.47
CA PHE A 16 -13.09 4.34 14.89
C PHE A 16 -12.53 5.71 15.31
N VAL A 17 -11.34 5.60 15.89
CA VAL A 17 -10.40 6.64 16.33
C VAL A 17 -10.22 7.70 15.24
N ASN A 18 -10.00 8.96 15.66
CA ASN A 18 -9.59 10.09 14.81
C ASN A 18 -8.61 9.62 13.72
N MET A 19 -9.13 9.38 12.53
CA MET A 19 -8.39 8.78 11.43
C MET A 19 -7.58 9.89 10.77
N LYS A 20 -6.49 10.30 11.43
CA LYS A 20 -5.46 11.03 10.70
C LYS A 20 -4.92 10.05 9.67
N LEU A 21 -5.19 10.33 8.40
CA LEU A 21 -4.60 9.63 7.28
C LEU A 21 -3.09 9.94 7.30
N VAL A 22 -2.31 9.13 8.01
CA VAL A 22 -0.86 9.28 8.08
C VAL A 22 -0.23 8.24 7.16
N TYR A 23 0.47 8.73 6.14
CA TYR A 23 1.36 7.92 5.34
C TYR A 23 2.72 7.83 6.03
N LEU A 24 3.20 6.60 6.26
CA LEU A 24 4.51 6.34 6.82
C LEU A 24 5.47 5.84 5.75
N LYS A 25 6.55 6.60 5.54
CA LYS A 25 7.70 6.19 4.74
C LYS A 25 8.49 5.10 5.46
N ARG A 26 9.19 4.25 4.69
CA ARG A 26 10.03 3.18 5.24
C ARG A 26 10.97 3.66 6.34
N ASN A 27 11.72 4.74 6.10
CA ASN A 27 12.69 5.27 7.05
C ASN A 27 12.05 5.69 8.38
N LEU A 28 10.85 6.26 8.34
CA LEU A 28 10.09 6.63 9.53
C LEU A 28 9.62 5.39 10.29
N VAL A 29 9.16 4.36 9.59
CA VAL A 29 8.81 3.07 10.21
C VAL A 29 10.04 2.44 10.88
N GLU A 30 11.20 2.47 10.22
CA GLU A 30 12.46 1.98 10.78
C GLU A 30 12.83 2.74 12.07
N SER A 31 12.77 4.08 12.08
CA SER A 31 13.03 4.89 13.28
C SER A 31 12.02 4.63 14.41
N LEU A 32 10.74 4.48 14.08
CA LEU A 32 9.72 4.15 15.09
C LEU A 32 9.94 2.74 15.68
N SER A 33 10.49 1.80 14.89
CA SER A 33 10.71 0.41 15.31
C SER A 33 11.79 0.26 16.40
N GLU A 34 12.62 1.28 16.61
CA GLU A 34 13.59 1.34 17.70
C GLU A 34 12.91 1.27 19.07
N ASN A 35 11.73 1.91 19.19
CA ASN A 35 10.91 1.99 20.41
C ASN A 35 9.68 1.08 20.31
N TYR A 36 9.89 -0.23 20.48
CA TYR A 36 8.85 -1.23 20.30
C TYR A 36 7.59 -1.00 21.17
N GLU A 37 7.75 -0.44 22.38
CA GLU A 37 6.63 -0.19 23.31
C GLU A 37 5.57 0.76 22.74
N THR A 38 5.98 1.73 21.93
CA THR A 38 5.08 2.71 21.31
C THR A 38 4.92 2.48 19.80
N PHE A 39 5.68 1.56 19.23
CA PHE A 39 5.65 1.27 17.79
C PHE A 39 4.25 0.87 17.33
N GLU A 40 3.60 -0.03 18.06
CA GLU A 40 2.27 -0.53 17.70
C GLU A 40 1.23 0.59 17.68
N SER A 41 1.15 1.40 18.74
CA SER A 41 0.17 2.49 18.79
C SER A 41 0.42 3.59 17.75
N ASN A 42 1.67 3.81 17.35
CA ASN A 42 2.02 4.81 16.34
C ASN A 42 1.77 4.32 14.90
N VAL A 43 1.95 3.03 14.63
CA VAL A 43 1.86 2.47 13.27
C VAL A 43 0.47 1.92 12.95
N MET A 44 -0.29 1.46 13.97
CA MET A 44 -1.65 0.97 13.76
C MET A 44 -2.57 2.01 13.11
N GLY A 45 -3.26 1.59 12.05
CA GLY A 45 -4.17 2.46 11.28
C GLY A 45 -3.48 3.44 10.32
N SER A 46 -2.15 3.50 10.31
CA SER A 46 -1.39 4.26 9.31
C SER A 46 -1.32 3.52 7.97
N PHE A 47 -1.01 4.25 6.89
CA PHE A 47 -0.86 3.67 5.56
C PHE A 47 0.62 3.56 5.19
N VAL A 48 0.98 2.46 4.53
CA VAL A 48 2.33 2.20 4.04
C VAL A 48 2.30 1.86 2.56
N LYS A 49 3.30 2.33 1.82
CA LYS A 49 3.46 2.06 0.38
C LYS A 49 4.33 0.81 0.23
N VAL A 50 3.71 -0.30 -0.15
CA VAL A 50 4.36 -1.61 -0.25
C VAL A 50 4.68 -1.90 -1.71
N LYS A 51 5.91 -2.34 -1.99
CA LYS A 51 6.30 -2.89 -3.28
C LYS A 51 5.83 -4.34 -3.39
N VAL A 52 4.91 -4.62 -4.31
CA VAL A 52 4.34 -5.95 -4.54
C VAL A 52 4.88 -6.46 -5.88
N GLU A 53 5.99 -7.20 -5.83
CA GLU A 53 6.56 -7.90 -6.99
C GLU A 53 5.81 -9.22 -7.25
N PRO A 54 5.34 -9.55 -8.47
CA PRO A 54 4.74 -8.71 -9.51
C PRO A 54 3.29 -9.17 -9.76
N PHE A 55 2.32 -8.58 -9.07
CA PHE A 55 0.89 -8.82 -9.40
C PHE A 55 0.46 -7.98 -10.62
N ASP A 56 1.05 -6.79 -10.80
CA ASP A 56 0.88 -5.96 -11.98
C ASP A 56 2.14 -5.11 -12.23
N PRO A 57 2.90 -5.31 -13.33
CA PRO A 57 4.07 -4.50 -13.63
C PRO A 57 3.74 -3.02 -13.87
N LYS A 58 2.47 -2.67 -14.14
CA LYS A 58 2.00 -1.28 -14.30
C LYS A 58 1.84 -0.56 -12.96
N TYR A 59 1.52 -1.28 -11.89
CA TYR A 59 1.31 -0.74 -10.54
C TYR A 59 2.10 -1.55 -9.49
N PRO A 60 3.44 -1.45 -9.49
CA PRO A 60 4.29 -2.26 -8.61
C PRO A 60 4.20 -1.87 -7.13
N TYR A 61 3.47 -0.79 -6.80
CA TYR A 61 3.29 -0.29 -5.44
C TYR A 61 1.82 -0.18 -5.10
N GLN A 62 1.47 -0.57 -3.87
CA GLN A 62 0.13 -0.41 -3.32
C GLN A 62 0.21 0.34 -1.99
N LEU A 63 -0.77 1.19 -1.72
CA LEU A 63 -0.89 1.93 -0.47
C LEU A 63 -1.93 1.24 0.42
N LEU A 64 -1.48 0.64 1.53
CA LEU A 64 -2.33 -0.24 2.34
C LEU A 64 -2.25 0.15 3.82
N PRO A 65 -3.38 0.09 4.55
CA PRO A 65 -3.41 0.35 5.98
C PRO A 65 -2.77 -0.79 6.77
N VAL A 66 -2.03 -0.46 7.83
CA VAL A 66 -1.49 -1.43 8.77
C VAL A 66 -2.58 -1.87 9.74
N THR A 67 -2.83 -3.17 9.80
CA THR A 67 -3.86 -3.83 10.60
C THR A 67 -3.31 -4.60 11.79
N GLY A 68 -2.00 -4.92 11.77
CA GLY A 68 -1.34 -5.66 12.85
C GLY A 68 0.18 -5.59 12.75
N ILE A 69 0.86 -6.02 13.81
CA ILE A 69 2.32 -6.06 13.90
C ILE A 69 2.73 -7.41 14.50
N LYS A 70 3.76 -8.03 13.91
CA LYS A 70 4.32 -9.28 14.39
C LYS A 70 5.82 -9.15 14.64
N LYS A 71 6.30 -9.83 15.67
CA LYS A 71 7.73 -10.06 15.87
C LYS A 71 8.14 -11.26 15.02
N ALA A 72 9.18 -11.12 14.21
CA ALA A 72 9.73 -12.24 13.47
C ALA A 72 10.27 -13.29 14.47
N PRO A 73 9.84 -14.56 14.40
CA PRO A 73 10.33 -15.61 15.29
C PRO A 73 11.80 -15.92 14.98
N GLY A 74 12.63 -16.06 16.02
CA GLY A 74 14.00 -16.53 15.89
C GLY A 74 15.07 -15.49 15.52
N CYS A 75 14.73 -14.20 15.47
CA CYS A 75 15.71 -13.12 15.36
C CYS A 75 15.84 -12.39 16.70
N GLU A 76 17.02 -12.46 17.29
CA GLU A 76 17.45 -11.70 18.48
C GLU A 76 17.44 -10.19 18.19
N ASN A 77 17.63 -9.87 16.92
CA ASN A 77 17.48 -8.61 16.23
C ASN A 77 16.00 -8.34 15.98
N LYS A 78 15.44 -7.33 16.66
CA LYS A 78 14.07 -6.78 16.62
C LYS A 78 13.48 -6.58 15.20
N THR A 79 13.28 -7.66 14.47
CA THR A 79 12.79 -7.64 13.10
C THR A 79 11.28 -7.62 13.17
N VAL A 80 10.71 -6.47 12.85
CA VAL A 80 9.28 -6.25 12.91
C VAL A 80 8.65 -6.49 11.54
N LEU A 81 7.56 -7.23 11.54
CA LEU A 81 6.74 -7.53 10.37
C LEU A 81 5.41 -6.78 10.50
N LEU A 82 4.96 -6.15 9.42
CA LEU A 82 3.70 -5.43 9.36
C LEU A 82 2.65 -6.30 8.71
N GLN A 83 1.46 -6.32 9.29
CA GLN A 83 0.28 -6.90 8.65
C GLN A 83 -0.50 -5.76 8.03
N VAL A 84 -0.82 -5.87 6.75
CA VAL A 84 -1.59 -4.87 6.01
C VAL A 84 -2.89 -5.50 5.52
N SER A 85 -3.90 -4.68 5.22
CA SER A 85 -5.09 -5.21 4.55
C SER A 85 -4.73 -5.68 3.13
N ASP A 86 -5.47 -6.67 2.62
CA ASP A 86 -5.40 -7.15 1.24
C ASP A 86 -4.11 -7.86 0.79
N LEU A 87 -3.09 -7.99 1.67
CA LEU A 87 -1.99 -8.96 1.47
C LEU A 87 -2.15 -10.14 2.45
N PRO A 88 -2.05 -11.39 1.96
CA PRO A 88 -2.04 -12.57 2.83
C PRO A 88 -0.72 -12.71 3.60
N ASP A 89 0.36 -12.16 3.07
CA ASP A 89 1.71 -12.25 3.63
C ASP A 89 2.06 -11.03 4.47
N ASP A 90 2.84 -11.27 5.53
CA ASP A 90 3.36 -10.21 6.38
C ASP A 90 4.44 -9.41 5.61
N VAL A 91 4.37 -8.08 5.71
CA VAL A 91 5.22 -7.15 4.99
C VAL A 91 6.46 -6.82 5.83
N THR A 92 7.64 -7.01 5.25
CA THR A 92 8.89 -6.55 5.88
C THR A 92 9.12 -5.07 5.62
N MET A 93 9.81 -4.37 6.53
CA MET A 93 10.18 -2.95 6.33
C MET A 93 10.93 -2.72 5.00
N ARG A 94 11.67 -3.71 4.49
CA ARG A 94 12.40 -3.63 3.21
C ARG A 94 11.49 -3.49 1.98
N MET A 95 10.26 -3.98 2.08
CA MET A 95 9.26 -3.88 1.00
C MET A 95 8.58 -2.50 0.97
N LEU A 96 8.78 -1.68 2.01
CA LEU A 96 8.22 -0.35 2.08
C LEU A 96 9.03 0.63 1.22
N SER A 97 8.34 1.55 0.56
CA SER A 97 8.95 2.64 -0.19
C SER A 97 9.21 3.87 0.69
N ASN A 98 10.22 4.65 0.32
CA ASN A 98 10.50 5.98 0.88
C ASN A 98 9.95 7.12 0.01
N ASP A 99 9.39 6.79 -1.15
CA ASP A 99 8.88 7.78 -2.10
C ASP A 99 7.66 8.49 -1.52
N ASP A 100 7.44 9.72 -1.95
CA ASP A 100 6.19 10.42 -1.69
C ASP A 100 5.02 9.78 -2.45
N LEU A 101 3.81 10.03 -1.96
CA LEU A 101 2.59 9.67 -2.68
C LEU A 101 2.45 10.62 -3.86
N SER A 102 2.60 10.11 -5.08
CA SER A 102 2.19 10.85 -6.26
C SER A 102 0.66 10.81 -6.35
N LEU A 103 0.03 11.97 -6.49
CA LEU A 103 -1.40 12.09 -6.77
C LEU A 103 -1.63 11.67 -8.23
N VAL A 104 -1.57 10.37 -8.54
CA VAL A 104 -1.87 9.89 -9.90
C VAL A 104 -3.38 9.75 -10.04
N GLY A 105 -3.99 10.89 -10.36
CA GLY A 105 -5.18 10.96 -11.18
C GLY A 105 -4.82 11.73 -12.45
N GLN A 106 -4.13 11.08 -13.39
CA GLN A 106 -4.27 11.43 -14.80
C GLN A 106 -4.48 10.14 -15.60
N PRO A 107 -5.64 9.97 -16.25
CA PRO A 107 -5.73 9.07 -17.39
C PRO A 107 -4.76 9.60 -18.45
N GLU A 108 -3.94 8.69 -18.96
CA GLU A 108 -3.06 8.83 -20.11
C GLU A 108 -3.80 9.54 -21.25
N VAL A 109 -3.47 10.81 -21.54
CA VAL A 109 -3.84 11.41 -22.83
C VAL A 109 -2.92 10.81 -23.87
N VAL A 110 -3.39 9.75 -24.50
CA VAL A 110 -2.79 9.26 -25.74
C VAL A 110 -3.02 10.36 -26.79
N ASP A 111 -1.97 11.12 -27.11
CA ASP A 111 -2.00 12.03 -28.26
C ASP A 111 -2.08 11.17 -29.53
N ALA A 112 -3.30 10.80 -29.92
CA ALA A 112 -3.60 10.21 -31.21
C ALA A 112 -3.60 11.33 -32.28
N SER A 113 -2.41 11.82 -32.63
CA SER A 113 -2.24 12.50 -33.92
C SER A 113 -1.93 11.46 -34.97
N ASN A 114 -3.00 11.00 -35.64
CA ASN A 114 -2.96 10.16 -36.80
C ASN A 114 -2.07 10.79 -37.89
N SER A 115 -1.25 9.95 -38.50
CA SER A 115 -0.55 10.25 -39.73
C SER A 115 -1.54 10.26 -40.90
N GLU A 116 -2.07 11.41 -41.26
CA GLU A 116 -2.68 11.60 -42.58
C GLU A 116 -1.58 11.75 -43.62
N LYS A 117 -1.25 10.61 -44.24
CA LYS A 117 -0.64 10.58 -45.57
C LYS A 117 -1.70 11.00 -46.58
N ASP A 118 -1.68 12.27 -46.97
CA ASP A 118 -2.28 12.67 -48.23
C ASP A 118 -1.20 12.80 -49.30
N ASN A 119 -1.23 11.84 -50.20
CA ASN A 119 -0.58 11.89 -51.49
C ASN A 119 -1.26 12.98 -52.32
N ASN A 120 -0.51 13.92 -52.87
CA ASN A 120 -0.93 14.56 -54.12
C ASN A 120 0.26 14.71 -55.06
N ALA A 121 0.08 14.09 -56.23
CA ALA A 121 0.96 14.17 -57.37
C ALA A 121 0.66 15.44 -58.19
N GLU A 122 1.62 15.83 -59.05
CA GLU A 122 1.43 16.72 -60.21
C GLU A 122 1.27 18.22 -59.83
N ASN A 123 1.92 19.21 -60.45
CA ASN A 123 2.32 19.35 -61.85
C ASN A 123 3.32 20.53 -62.04
N THR A 124 4.06 20.43 -63.14
CA THR A 124 4.91 21.36 -63.92
C THR A 124 4.84 22.88 -63.74
N ASN A 125 6.03 23.51 -63.91
CA ASN A 125 6.37 24.60 -64.87
C ASN A 125 7.80 25.13 -64.61
N GLU A 126 8.78 24.72 -65.41
CA GLU A 126 9.39 25.40 -66.58
C GLU A 126 10.72 26.07 -66.21
#